data_AF-A0A068NXS5-F1
#
_entry.id   AF-A0A068NXS5-F1
#
_cell.length_a   1.000
_cell.length_b   1.000
_cell.length_c   1.000
_cell.angle_alpha   90.00
_cell.angle_beta   90.00
_cell.angle_gamma   90.00
#
_symmetry.space_group_name_H-M   'P 1'
#
loop_
_entity.id
_entity.type
_entity.pdbx_description
1 polymer ?
#
loop_
_entity_poly.entity_id
_entity_poly.type
_entity_poly.pdbx_seq_one_letter_code
_entity_poly.pdbx_strand_id
1 'polypeptide(L)'
;MKVDPWQTMEGIFAFSGAERRLQLLRDGDFTVVDDYAHHPSEIHASLTALRERYAGRRLVVVFQPHLYSRTAPLIQEFADALSEADVVVLTDIYPAREDPMPGISSARIAEKISKPVHYVPSRHLLPRKVAKFAQEGDVIVGMGAGNISEFAPALVKELERPSVGALPPKSASIDDIGGGAPPLRRKVVVLYGGDSAEREVSLHSGRAIHAALQSRGYDSRLVDMTELLLGKGDLGQFIGAHRPDVAFLAVHGTHAEDGAIQGLLELLHIPYTGSGIQASAIAMDKAMTKQVLQSHGIRVPRGALLTDTDVPFDLRPPLIVKPNAQGSTVGLTFVEKPDDLCPALANAFAYDDSVLVEEWITGVEISVPVLIDRALPPVEIAPNSGRYDFASKYLPGATNEIIPARLPEKVLEEARQIAMKAHRALRCEGATRTDMMVRNAESESPEIFVLEINTLPGMTGTSLLPNSAAAAGIPFDQLCQTLLEDALRRDAAKY
;
A
#
# COMPACT_ATOMS: atom_id res chain seq x y z
N MET A 1 -59.97 -13.38 -9.41
CA MET A 1 -59.15 -14.51 -9.89
C MET A 1 -59.23 -15.59 -8.81
N LYS A 2 -59.81 -16.77 -9.08
CA LYS A 2 -59.81 -17.86 -8.10
C LYS A 2 -58.49 -18.63 -8.30
N VAL A 3 -57.64 -18.60 -7.29
CA VAL A 3 -56.36 -19.34 -7.29
C VAL A 3 -56.65 -20.79 -6.92
N ASP A 4 -56.02 -21.75 -7.59
CA ASP A 4 -56.15 -23.19 -7.29
C ASP A 4 -55.61 -23.48 -5.87
N PRO A 5 -56.38 -24.12 -4.98
CA PRO A 5 -55.92 -24.49 -3.64
C PRO A 5 -54.63 -25.32 -3.62
N TRP A 6 -54.40 -26.18 -4.62
CA TRP A 6 -53.18 -27.00 -4.66
C TRP A 6 -51.95 -26.18 -5.04
N GLN A 7 -52.06 -25.30 -6.03
CA GLN A 7 -51.02 -24.34 -6.37
C GLN A 7 -50.72 -23.37 -5.21
N THR A 8 -51.74 -22.99 -4.45
CA THR A 8 -51.57 -22.15 -3.25
C THR A 8 -50.80 -22.88 -2.17
N MET A 9 -51.13 -24.15 -1.93
CA MET A 9 -50.45 -24.99 -0.95
C MET A 9 -48.99 -25.23 -1.33
N GLU A 10 -48.70 -25.58 -2.59
CA GLU A 10 -47.33 -25.71 -3.10
C GLU A 10 -46.54 -24.40 -2.96
N GLY A 11 -47.17 -23.26 -3.29
CA GLY A 11 -46.57 -21.94 -3.13
C GLY A 11 -46.23 -21.61 -1.67
N ILE A 12 -47.09 -21.97 -0.71
CA ILE A 12 -46.83 -21.78 0.73
C ILE A 12 -45.69 -22.69 1.20
N PHE A 13 -45.65 -23.95 0.77
CA PHE A 13 -44.56 -24.87 1.14
C PHE A 13 -43.21 -24.47 0.53
N ALA A 14 -43.22 -23.88 -0.66
CA ALA A 14 -42.02 -23.38 -1.33
C ALA A 14 -41.61 -21.97 -0.86
N PHE A 15 -42.46 -21.28 -0.08
CA PHE A 15 -42.19 -19.91 0.37
C PHE A 15 -41.07 -19.91 1.41
N SER A 16 -39.90 -19.41 1.01
CA SER A 16 -38.71 -19.27 1.86
C SER A 16 -38.59 -17.90 2.53
N GLY A 17 -39.57 -17.01 2.32
CA GLY A 17 -39.57 -15.63 2.80
C GLY A 17 -39.71 -14.60 1.68
N ALA A 18 -39.78 -13.33 2.06
CA ALA A 18 -39.71 -12.22 1.11
C ALA A 18 -38.27 -11.75 0.97
N GLU A 19 -37.87 -11.41 -0.25
CA GLU A 19 -36.54 -10.86 -0.52
C GLU A 19 -36.29 -9.64 0.37
N ARG A 20 -35.10 -9.57 0.96
CA ARG A 20 -34.71 -8.52 1.90
C ARG A 20 -35.67 -8.33 3.08
N ARG A 21 -36.37 -9.36 3.56
CA ARG A 21 -37.09 -9.29 4.85
C ARG A 21 -36.51 -10.31 5.80
N LEU A 22 -35.59 -9.86 6.65
CA LEU A 22 -34.73 -10.72 7.48
C LEU A 22 -34.07 -11.86 6.66
N GLN A 23 -33.65 -11.56 5.43
CA GLN A 23 -33.07 -12.53 4.52
C GLN A 23 -31.69 -12.95 5.03
N LEU A 24 -31.56 -14.22 5.38
CA LEU A 24 -30.31 -14.81 5.85
C LEU A 24 -29.38 -15.10 4.66
N LEU A 25 -28.23 -14.45 4.61
CA LEU A 25 -27.22 -14.64 3.54
C LEU A 25 -26.07 -15.55 3.98
N ARG A 26 -25.73 -15.54 5.27
CA ARG A 26 -24.70 -16.40 5.86
C ARG A 26 -25.09 -16.73 7.30
N ASP A 27 -24.86 -17.97 7.70
CA ASP A 27 -25.00 -18.43 9.08
C ASP A 27 -23.81 -19.31 9.46
N GLY A 28 -23.24 -19.10 10.64
CA GLY A 28 -21.98 -19.68 11.10
C GLY A 28 -21.26 -18.74 12.06
N ASP A 29 -19.93 -18.66 11.94
CA ASP A 29 -19.05 -17.77 12.73
C ASP A 29 -19.54 -16.32 12.74
N PHE A 30 -20.16 -15.88 11.65
CA PHE A 30 -20.89 -14.64 11.55
C PHE A 30 -22.26 -14.93 10.95
N THR A 31 -23.30 -14.31 11.49
CA THR A 31 -24.63 -14.34 10.88
C THR A 31 -24.85 -13.02 10.15
N VAL A 32 -25.08 -13.07 8.84
CA VAL A 32 -25.28 -11.89 8.01
C VAL A 32 -26.69 -11.90 7.43
N VAL A 33 -27.42 -10.80 7.67
CA VAL A 33 -28.82 -10.63 7.30
C VAL A 33 -29.00 -9.35 6.46
N ASP A 34 -29.85 -9.39 5.44
CA ASP A 34 -30.33 -8.20 4.72
C ASP A 34 -31.81 -7.96 5.03
N ASP A 35 -32.15 -6.72 5.33
CA ASP A 35 -33.50 -6.32 5.70
C ASP A 35 -33.91 -4.95 5.13
N TYR A 36 -35.14 -4.90 4.61
CA TYR A 36 -35.78 -3.72 4.02
C TYR A 36 -36.53 -2.91 5.09
N ALA A 37 -36.04 -2.91 6.32
CA ALA A 37 -36.49 -2.00 7.37
C ALA A 37 -35.87 -0.62 7.15
N HIS A 38 -36.71 0.36 6.81
CA HIS A 38 -36.27 1.73 6.54
C HIS A 38 -37.08 2.78 7.32
N HIS A 39 -38.10 2.35 8.06
CA HIS A 39 -38.87 3.16 9.00
C HIS A 39 -38.61 2.70 10.46
N PRO A 40 -38.63 3.59 11.48
CA PRO A 40 -38.34 3.22 12.88
C PRO A 40 -39.13 2.03 13.41
N SER A 41 -40.43 1.95 13.10
CA SER A 41 -41.28 0.83 13.52
C SER A 41 -40.90 -0.50 12.89
N GLU A 42 -40.42 -0.48 11.63
CA GLU A 42 -39.93 -1.69 10.96
C GLU A 42 -38.60 -2.13 11.56
N ILE A 43 -37.70 -1.18 11.84
CA ILE A 43 -36.41 -1.44 12.48
C ILE A 43 -36.64 -2.10 13.83
N HIS A 44 -37.50 -1.52 14.68
CA HIS A 44 -37.85 -2.09 15.99
C HIS A 44 -38.35 -3.54 15.87
N ALA A 45 -39.29 -3.80 14.96
CA ALA A 45 -39.84 -5.14 14.76
C ALA A 45 -38.77 -6.15 14.31
N SER A 46 -37.92 -5.74 13.36
CA SER A 46 -36.83 -6.59 12.85
C SER A 46 -35.75 -6.86 13.90
N LEU A 47 -35.35 -5.85 14.69
CA LEU A 47 -34.35 -6.04 15.75
C LEU A 47 -34.90 -6.90 16.90
N THR A 48 -36.16 -6.74 17.26
CA THR A 48 -36.84 -7.61 18.24
C THR A 48 -36.83 -9.07 17.77
N ALA A 49 -37.22 -9.33 16.51
CA ALA A 49 -37.22 -10.68 15.96
C ALA A 49 -35.81 -11.29 15.89
N LEU A 50 -34.80 -10.51 15.49
CA LEU A 50 -33.41 -10.95 15.48
C LEU A 50 -32.89 -11.26 16.90
N ARG A 51 -33.29 -10.46 17.89
CA ARG A 51 -32.94 -10.69 19.30
C ARG A 51 -33.52 -11.97 19.85
N GLU A 52 -34.78 -12.24 19.55
CA GLU A 52 -35.44 -13.49 19.96
C GLU A 52 -34.76 -14.70 19.30
N ARG A 53 -34.49 -14.61 17.99
CA ARG A 53 -33.88 -15.71 17.23
C ARG A 53 -32.44 -15.99 17.65
N TYR A 54 -31.66 -14.95 17.93
CA TYR A 54 -30.22 -15.04 18.22
C TYR A 54 -29.90 -14.54 19.63
N ALA A 55 -30.63 -15.07 20.62
CA ALA A 55 -30.50 -14.67 22.01
C ALA A 55 -29.04 -14.75 22.51
N GLY A 56 -28.58 -13.68 23.18
CA GLY A 56 -27.23 -13.58 23.75
C GLY A 56 -26.10 -13.26 22.77
N ARG A 57 -26.36 -13.24 21.45
CA ARG A 57 -25.38 -12.84 20.43
C ARG A 57 -25.36 -11.31 20.27
N ARG A 58 -24.20 -10.75 19.92
CA ARG A 58 -24.06 -9.30 19.72
C ARG A 58 -24.73 -8.88 18.40
N LEU A 59 -25.57 -7.85 18.45
CA LEU A 59 -26.33 -7.35 17.29
C LEU A 59 -25.69 -6.07 16.74
N VAL A 60 -25.23 -6.15 15.49
CA VAL A 60 -24.61 -5.05 14.75
C VAL A 60 -25.56 -4.61 13.64
N VAL A 61 -26.04 -3.38 13.70
CA VAL A 61 -26.94 -2.81 12.68
C VAL A 61 -26.17 -1.89 11.77
N VAL A 62 -26.31 -2.07 10.46
CA VAL A 62 -25.78 -1.18 9.43
C VAL A 62 -26.92 -0.53 8.69
N PHE A 63 -27.18 0.74 9.00
CA PHE A 63 -28.38 1.45 8.57
C PHE A 63 -28.08 2.58 7.58
N GLN A 64 -28.84 2.60 6.49
CA GLN A 64 -28.92 3.72 5.55
C GLN A 64 -30.32 4.34 5.61
N PRO A 65 -30.47 5.58 6.14
CA PRO A 65 -31.73 6.30 6.05
C PRO A 65 -32.10 6.60 4.59
N HIS A 66 -33.40 6.67 4.30
CA HIS A 66 -33.93 6.86 2.95
C HIS A 66 -34.76 8.15 2.88
N LEU A 67 -34.38 9.07 1.98
CA LEU A 67 -34.93 10.43 1.81
C LEU A 67 -34.65 11.37 2.98
N TYR A 68 -34.29 12.62 2.68
CA TYR A 68 -34.12 13.68 3.68
C TYR A 68 -35.46 14.07 4.29
N SER A 69 -36.51 14.17 3.47
CA SER A 69 -37.86 14.55 3.91
C SER A 69 -38.45 13.57 4.94
N ARG A 70 -38.11 12.29 4.82
CA ARG A 70 -38.52 11.23 5.76
C ARG A 70 -37.63 11.17 6.99
N THR A 71 -36.34 11.42 6.81
CA THR A 71 -35.38 11.34 7.91
C THR A 71 -35.54 12.51 8.87
N ALA A 72 -35.75 13.72 8.36
CA ALA A 72 -35.81 14.95 9.14
C ALA A 72 -36.81 14.92 10.32
N PRO A 73 -38.08 14.50 10.15
CA PRO A 73 -39.03 14.45 11.26
C PRO A 73 -38.83 13.27 12.21
N LEU A 74 -38.03 12.25 11.83
CA LEU A 74 -37.93 10.97 12.54
C LEU A 74 -36.55 10.75 13.18
N ILE A 75 -35.72 11.77 13.30
CA ILE A 75 -34.33 11.63 13.77
C ILE A 75 -34.28 10.96 15.16
N GLN A 76 -35.17 11.37 16.08
CA GLN A 76 -35.19 10.81 17.43
C GLN A 76 -35.69 9.36 17.40
N GLU A 77 -36.75 9.09 16.64
CA GLU A 77 -37.37 7.78 16.51
C GLU A 77 -36.42 6.77 15.86
N PHE A 78 -35.62 7.20 14.87
CA PHE A 78 -34.54 6.38 14.33
C PHE A 78 -33.47 6.09 15.38
N ALA A 79 -33.06 7.09 16.15
CA ALA A 79 -32.06 6.89 17.20
C ALA A 79 -32.54 5.92 18.27
N ASP A 80 -33.80 6.02 18.68
CA ASP A 80 -34.43 5.16 19.68
C ASP A 80 -34.49 3.71 19.17
N ALA A 81 -35.03 3.48 17.96
CA ALA A 81 -35.14 2.15 17.37
C ALA A 81 -33.76 1.50 17.13
N LEU A 82 -32.78 2.25 16.62
CA LEU A 82 -31.43 1.74 16.38
C LEU A 82 -30.66 1.44 17.67
N SER A 83 -31.00 2.12 18.78
CA SER A 83 -30.36 1.91 20.08
C SER A 83 -30.67 0.54 20.72
N GLU A 84 -31.58 -0.24 20.13
CA GLU A 84 -31.83 -1.64 20.49
C GLU A 84 -30.72 -2.60 20.06
N ALA A 85 -29.89 -2.18 19.10
CA ALA A 85 -28.67 -2.90 18.72
C ALA A 85 -27.55 -2.68 19.75
N ASP A 86 -26.54 -3.55 19.73
CA ASP A 86 -25.34 -3.35 20.55
C ASP A 86 -24.36 -2.38 19.89
N VAL A 87 -24.29 -2.41 18.56
CA VAL A 87 -23.44 -1.54 17.75
C VAL A 87 -24.25 -1.04 16.55
N VAL A 88 -24.17 0.25 16.28
CA VAL A 88 -24.85 0.88 15.15
C VAL A 88 -23.82 1.47 14.18
N VAL A 89 -23.99 1.19 12.89
CA VAL A 89 -23.21 1.78 11.82
C VAL A 89 -24.16 2.58 10.93
N LEU A 90 -23.90 3.87 10.80
CA LEU A 90 -24.72 4.78 9.99
C LEU A 90 -23.95 5.20 8.74
N THR A 91 -24.61 5.15 7.58
CA THR A 91 -24.11 5.74 6.33
C THR A 91 -24.97 6.93 5.90
N ASP A 92 -24.51 7.71 4.93
CA ASP A 92 -25.26 8.85 4.42
C ASP A 92 -26.65 8.48 3.90
N ILE A 93 -27.57 9.43 4.09
CA ILE A 93 -28.96 9.35 3.64
C ILE A 93 -28.96 9.09 2.14
N TYR A 94 -29.65 8.03 1.71
CA TYR A 94 -29.91 7.81 0.29
C TYR A 94 -30.98 8.79 -0.18
N PRO A 95 -30.65 9.78 -1.03
CA PRO A 95 -31.57 10.84 -1.41
C PRO A 95 -32.67 10.37 -2.36
N ALA A 96 -32.46 9.25 -3.06
CA ALA A 96 -33.17 8.85 -4.26
C ALA A 96 -33.26 9.97 -5.31
N ARG A 97 -34.22 10.89 -5.19
CA ARG A 97 -34.44 12.04 -6.08
C ARG A 97 -34.51 13.39 -5.35
N GLU A 98 -34.25 13.44 -4.05
CA GLU A 98 -34.31 14.66 -3.25
C GLU A 98 -32.97 15.41 -3.23
N ASP A 99 -33.05 16.73 -3.19
CA ASP A 99 -31.90 17.57 -2.87
C ASP A 99 -31.57 17.48 -1.37
N PRO A 100 -30.28 17.57 -0.98
CA PRO A 100 -29.89 17.63 0.42
C PRO A 100 -30.59 18.76 1.18
N MET A 101 -31.23 18.42 2.29
CA MET A 101 -31.86 19.40 3.17
C MET A 101 -30.82 19.95 4.17
N PRO A 102 -30.61 21.28 4.24
CA PRO A 102 -29.64 21.87 5.17
C PRO A 102 -29.88 21.42 6.63
N GLY A 103 -28.81 20.94 7.27
CA GLY A 103 -28.85 20.50 8.68
C GLY A 103 -29.40 19.09 8.91
N ILE A 104 -29.87 18.40 7.89
CA ILE A 104 -30.35 17.01 7.96
C ILE A 104 -29.27 16.05 7.47
N SER A 105 -28.82 15.16 8.34
CA SER A 105 -27.82 14.13 8.02
C SER A 105 -27.95 12.94 8.96
N SER A 106 -27.41 11.79 8.55
CA SER A 106 -27.32 10.61 9.43
C SER A 106 -26.47 10.87 10.67
N ALA A 107 -25.55 11.84 10.62
CA ALA A 107 -24.79 12.26 11.80
C ALA A 107 -25.69 12.79 12.92
N ARG A 108 -26.85 13.39 12.61
CA ARG A 108 -27.84 13.81 13.62
C ARG A 108 -28.50 12.65 14.34
N ILE A 109 -28.70 11.53 13.65
CA ILE A 109 -29.17 10.28 14.26
C ILE A 109 -28.06 9.73 15.15
N ALA A 110 -26.81 9.68 14.64
CA ALA A 110 -25.64 9.23 15.38
C ALA A 110 -25.44 9.97 16.70
N GLU A 111 -25.58 11.30 16.71
CA GLU A 111 -25.48 12.17 17.89
C GLU A 111 -26.47 11.79 19.02
N LYS A 112 -27.57 11.12 18.69
CA LYS A 112 -28.67 10.79 19.61
C LYS A 112 -28.68 9.34 20.08
N ILE A 113 -27.84 8.48 19.51
CA ILE A 113 -27.74 7.07 19.90
C ILE A 113 -26.82 6.95 21.11
N SER A 114 -27.27 6.20 22.12
CA SER A 114 -26.53 6.00 23.38
C SER A 114 -25.54 4.82 23.34
N LYS A 115 -25.57 4.04 22.25
CA LYS A 115 -24.72 2.86 21.99
C LYS A 115 -23.47 3.23 21.18
N PRO A 116 -22.46 2.36 21.12
CA PRO A 116 -21.36 2.49 20.17
C PRO A 116 -21.87 2.73 18.74
N VAL A 117 -21.51 3.89 18.18
CA VAL A 117 -21.89 4.31 16.83
C VAL A 117 -20.65 4.52 15.97
N HIS A 118 -20.68 3.94 14.78
CA HIS A 118 -19.73 4.21 13.71
C HIS A 118 -20.42 4.95 12.57
N TYR A 119 -20.00 6.17 12.27
CA TYR A 119 -20.46 6.89 11.09
C TYR A 119 -19.51 6.66 9.91
N VAL A 120 -20.04 6.12 8.82
CA VAL A 120 -19.30 5.75 7.61
C VAL A 120 -20.04 6.37 6.41
N PRO A 121 -19.72 7.63 6.02
CA PRO A 121 -20.49 8.36 5.02
C PRO A 121 -20.60 7.64 3.67
N SER A 122 -19.50 7.03 3.23
CA SER A 122 -19.43 6.28 1.98
C SER A 122 -19.83 4.82 2.18
N ARG A 123 -20.99 4.44 1.62
CA ARG A 123 -21.51 3.06 1.65
C ARG A 123 -20.53 2.02 1.13
N HIS A 124 -19.66 2.39 0.19
CA HIS A 124 -18.68 1.48 -0.43
C HIS A 124 -17.61 1.01 0.56
N LEU A 125 -17.41 1.75 1.66
CA LEU A 125 -16.46 1.39 2.71
C LEU A 125 -17.10 0.49 3.79
N LEU A 126 -18.43 0.36 3.82
CA LEU A 126 -19.15 -0.37 4.87
C LEU A 126 -18.68 -1.82 5.04
N PRO A 127 -18.59 -2.66 3.98
CA PRO A 127 -18.18 -4.06 4.15
C PRO A 127 -16.84 -4.19 4.87
N ARG A 128 -15.85 -3.40 4.42
CA ARG A 128 -14.49 -3.41 4.98
C ARG A 128 -14.44 -2.86 6.40
N LYS A 129 -15.14 -1.75 6.67
CA LYS A 129 -15.17 -1.13 8.01
C LYS A 129 -15.86 -2.05 9.03
N VAL A 130 -16.96 -2.70 8.65
CA VAL A 130 -17.70 -3.61 9.51
C VAL A 130 -16.89 -4.88 9.79
N ALA A 131 -16.29 -5.47 8.76
CA ALA A 131 -15.46 -6.67 8.91
C ALA A 131 -14.28 -6.48 9.88
N LYS A 132 -13.73 -5.27 10.01
CA LYS A 132 -12.61 -4.97 10.92
C LYS A 132 -12.94 -5.11 12.40
N PHE A 133 -14.14 -4.72 12.83
CA PHE A 133 -14.54 -4.76 14.26
C PHE A 133 -15.55 -5.87 14.57
N ALA A 134 -16.06 -6.55 13.54
CA ALA A 134 -16.91 -7.71 13.69
C ALA A 134 -16.20 -8.78 14.54
N GLN A 135 -16.96 -9.41 15.42
CA GLN A 135 -16.51 -10.49 16.28
C GLN A 135 -17.22 -11.77 15.89
N GLU A 136 -16.53 -12.90 16.05
CA GLU A 136 -17.16 -14.20 15.92
C GLU A 136 -18.38 -14.29 16.86
N GLY A 137 -19.49 -14.79 16.34
CA GLY A 137 -20.79 -14.78 17.00
C GLY A 137 -21.62 -13.52 16.73
N ASP A 138 -21.14 -12.50 16.02
CA ASP A 138 -21.96 -11.34 15.67
C ASP A 138 -23.15 -11.72 14.76
N VAL A 139 -24.27 -11.03 14.98
CA VAL A 139 -25.40 -10.96 14.04
C VAL A 139 -25.36 -9.58 13.41
N ILE A 140 -25.03 -9.52 12.12
CA ILE A 140 -24.83 -8.28 11.38
C ILE A 140 -25.97 -8.13 10.38
N VAL A 141 -26.73 -7.05 10.50
CA VAL A 141 -27.90 -6.80 9.65
C VAL A 141 -27.75 -5.49 8.89
N GLY A 142 -27.81 -5.57 7.56
CA GLY A 142 -27.97 -4.41 6.68
C GLY A 142 -29.42 -3.99 6.64
N MET A 143 -29.70 -2.73 6.96
CA MET A 143 -31.05 -2.18 7.03
C MET A 143 -31.19 -0.92 6.17
N GLY A 144 -32.29 -0.85 5.42
CA GLY A 144 -32.70 0.36 4.72
C GLY A 144 -33.25 0.08 3.32
N ALA A 145 -33.54 1.17 2.62
CA ALA A 145 -34.04 1.14 1.25
C ALA A 145 -32.99 1.67 0.27
N GLY A 146 -33.15 1.35 -1.01
CA GLY A 146 -32.21 1.76 -2.05
C GLY A 146 -30.97 0.86 -2.10
N ASN A 147 -29.79 1.48 -2.15
CA ASN A 147 -28.54 0.81 -2.52
C ASN A 147 -27.77 0.16 -1.36
N ILE A 148 -28.29 0.22 -0.13
CA ILE A 148 -27.76 -0.55 1.00
C ILE A 148 -27.92 -2.07 0.81
N SER A 149 -28.78 -2.53 -0.11
CA SER A 149 -28.89 -3.96 -0.47
C SER A 149 -27.57 -4.59 -0.93
N GLU A 150 -26.65 -3.78 -1.46
CA GLU A 150 -25.33 -4.25 -1.90
C GLU A 150 -24.39 -4.56 -0.72
N PHE A 151 -24.66 -4.03 0.48
CA PHE A 151 -23.78 -4.15 1.64
C PHE A 151 -23.67 -5.60 2.14
N ALA A 152 -24.79 -6.26 2.45
CA ALA A 152 -24.75 -7.55 3.11
C ALA A 152 -24.08 -8.65 2.23
N PRO A 153 -24.37 -8.75 0.91
CA PRO A 153 -23.62 -9.64 0.02
C PRO A 153 -22.14 -9.29 -0.08
N ALA A 154 -21.77 -8.01 -0.07
CA ALA A 154 -20.38 -7.59 -0.10
C ALA A 154 -19.65 -7.90 1.23
N LEU A 155 -20.34 -7.78 2.37
CA LEU A 155 -19.80 -8.14 3.68
C LEU A 155 -19.54 -9.64 3.77
N VAL A 156 -20.45 -10.50 3.27
CA VAL A 156 -20.22 -11.96 3.25
C VAL A 156 -18.89 -12.27 2.56
N LYS A 157 -18.66 -11.68 1.38
CA LYS A 157 -17.40 -11.84 0.64
C LYS A 157 -16.19 -11.32 1.40
N GLU A 158 -16.32 -10.21 2.13
CA GLU A 158 -15.22 -9.64 2.92
C GLU A 158 -14.90 -10.49 4.16
N LEU A 159 -15.91 -11.06 4.82
CA LEU A 159 -15.76 -11.94 5.99
C LEU A 159 -15.27 -13.36 5.64
N GLU A 160 -15.31 -13.76 4.36
CA GLU A 160 -14.67 -15.00 3.89
C GLU A 160 -13.16 -14.83 3.69
N ARG A 161 -12.66 -13.59 3.73
CA ARG A 161 -11.24 -13.32 3.51
C ARG A 161 -10.46 -13.68 4.77
N PRO A 162 -9.25 -14.25 4.63
CA PRO A 162 -8.43 -14.60 5.78
C PRO A 162 -8.27 -13.38 6.69
N SER A 163 -8.73 -13.50 7.93
CA SER A 163 -8.56 -12.41 8.88
C SER A 163 -7.06 -12.15 9.04
N VAL A 164 -6.73 -10.88 9.16
CA VAL A 164 -5.43 -10.46 9.68
C VAL A 164 -5.46 -10.83 11.17
N GLY A 165 -5.27 -12.12 11.49
CA GLY A 165 -5.14 -12.58 12.88
C GLY A 165 -4.16 -11.69 13.64
N ALA A 166 -4.32 -11.55 14.96
CA ALA A 166 -3.67 -10.57 15.82
C ALA A 166 -2.22 -10.23 15.39
N LEU A 167 -2.08 -9.28 14.46
CA LEU A 167 -0.76 -8.80 14.07
C LEU A 167 -0.31 -7.87 15.18
N PRO A 168 0.97 -7.95 15.59
CA PRO A 168 1.50 -7.05 16.59
C PRO A 168 1.35 -5.59 16.12
N PRO A 169 1.24 -4.63 17.05
CA PRO A 169 0.90 -3.24 16.76
C PRO A 169 1.85 -2.56 15.77
N LYS A 170 1.45 -1.40 15.23
CA LYS A 170 2.25 -0.60 14.27
C LYS A 170 3.65 -0.21 14.78
N SER A 171 3.87 -0.24 16.10
CA SER A 171 5.15 0.03 16.78
C SER A 171 6.04 -1.21 16.95
N ALA A 172 5.58 -2.38 16.49
CA ALA A 172 6.32 -3.64 16.60
C ALA A 172 7.55 -3.61 15.69
N SER A 173 8.67 -4.10 16.23
CA SER A 173 9.95 -4.10 15.52
C SER A 173 9.98 -5.21 14.47
N ILE A 174 10.97 -5.21 13.58
CA ILE A 174 11.21 -6.36 12.69
C ILE A 174 11.33 -7.70 13.43
N ASP A 175 11.76 -7.73 14.70
CA ASP A 175 11.88 -8.97 15.48
C ASP A 175 10.51 -9.55 15.87
N ASP A 176 9.45 -8.75 15.78
CA ASP A 176 8.07 -9.17 15.97
C ASP A 176 7.43 -9.72 14.66
N ILE A 177 8.17 -9.71 13.54
CA ILE A 177 7.68 -10.02 12.18
C ILE A 177 8.48 -11.19 11.58
N GLY A 178 7.82 -12.17 10.93
CA GLY A 178 8.47 -13.21 10.13
C GLY A 178 8.88 -14.51 10.84
N GLY A 179 8.54 -14.68 12.12
CA GLY A 179 8.78 -15.93 12.88
C GLY A 179 7.59 -16.90 12.93
N GLY A 180 6.41 -16.47 12.47
CA GLY A 180 5.17 -17.25 12.55
C GLY A 180 4.96 -18.18 11.34
N ALA A 181 4.22 -19.28 11.58
CA ALA A 181 3.68 -20.06 10.47
C ALA A 181 2.73 -19.18 9.64
N PRO A 182 2.71 -19.33 8.30
CA PRO A 182 1.87 -18.52 7.44
C PRO A 182 0.41 -18.71 7.86
N PRO A 183 -0.35 -17.64 8.16
CA PRO A 183 -1.78 -17.75 8.36
C PRO A 183 -2.40 -18.25 7.04
N LEU A 184 -3.28 -19.26 7.14
CA LEU A 184 -4.17 -19.84 6.11
C LEU A 184 -3.96 -19.27 4.68
N ARG A 185 -3.47 -20.11 3.75
CA ARG A 185 -3.40 -19.92 2.27
C ARG A 185 -3.83 -18.54 1.75
N ARG A 186 -3.06 -17.48 2.03
CA ARG A 186 -3.37 -16.11 1.57
C ARG A 186 -3.09 -15.96 0.09
N LYS A 187 -3.98 -15.26 -0.62
CA LYS A 187 -3.84 -14.96 -2.06
C LYS A 187 -2.88 -13.79 -2.22
N VAL A 188 -1.68 -14.05 -2.73
CA VAL A 188 -0.67 -13.02 -3.02
C VAL A 188 -0.58 -12.83 -4.52
N VAL A 189 -0.62 -11.57 -4.97
CA VAL A 189 -0.23 -11.25 -6.34
C VAL A 189 1.16 -10.65 -6.33
N VAL A 190 2.06 -11.16 -7.16
CA VAL A 190 3.39 -10.57 -7.39
C VAL A 190 3.32 -9.79 -8.69
N LEU A 191 3.41 -8.47 -8.60
CA LEU A 191 3.39 -7.56 -9.75
C LEU A 191 4.81 -7.37 -10.24
N TYR A 192 5.04 -7.68 -11.51
CA TYR A 192 6.37 -7.62 -12.15
C TYR A 192 6.24 -7.25 -13.63
N GLY A 193 7.36 -7.16 -14.35
CA GLY A 193 7.42 -6.61 -15.70
C GLY A 193 7.37 -5.07 -15.67
N GLY A 194 6.45 -4.48 -16.43
CA GLY A 194 6.33 -3.03 -16.60
C GLY A 194 6.92 -2.54 -17.93
N ASP A 195 6.66 -1.28 -18.25
CA ASP A 195 7.04 -0.62 -19.51
C ASP A 195 8.37 0.15 -19.42
N SER A 196 9.05 0.09 -18.27
CA SER A 196 10.34 0.75 -18.06
C SER A 196 11.50 -0.02 -18.70
N ALA A 197 12.66 0.64 -18.82
CA ALA A 197 13.92 0.03 -19.22
C ALA A 197 14.40 -1.09 -18.26
N GLU A 198 13.81 -1.19 -17.07
CA GLU A 198 14.16 -2.14 -16.01
C GLU A 198 13.30 -3.40 -16.04
N ARG A 199 12.48 -3.59 -17.09
CA ARG A 199 11.57 -4.73 -17.26
C ARG A 199 12.23 -6.08 -17.00
N GLU A 200 13.41 -6.35 -17.57
CA GLU A 200 14.07 -7.65 -17.40
C GLU A 200 14.50 -7.91 -15.95
N VAL A 201 14.97 -6.88 -15.24
CA VAL A 201 15.31 -6.97 -13.81
C VAL A 201 14.05 -7.28 -13.00
N SER A 202 12.96 -6.57 -13.28
CA SER A 202 11.65 -6.77 -12.69
C SER A 202 11.12 -8.19 -12.89
N LEU A 203 11.24 -8.73 -14.10
CA LEU A 203 10.87 -10.12 -14.42
C LEU A 203 11.65 -11.16 -13.57
N HIS A 204 12.95 -10.95 -13.36
CA HIS A 204 13.76 -11.81 -12.50
C HIS A 204 13.39 -11.68 -11.02
N SER A 205 13.24 -10.45 -10.52
CA SER A 205 12.79 -10.16 -9.15
C SER A 205 11.45 -10.85 -8.86
N GLY A 206 10.45 -10.68 -9.73
CA GLY A 206 9.12 -11.25 -9.54
C GLY A 206 9.12 -12.79 -9.51
N ARG A 207 9.89 -13.46 -10.38
CA ARG A 207 10.02 -14.92 -10.36
C ARG A 207 10.67 -15.43 -9.07
N ALA A 208 11.71 -14.76 -8.60
CA ALA A 208 12.38 -15.13 -7.34
C ALA A 208 11.44 -14.97 -6.14
N ILE A 209 10.75 -13.83 -6.03
CA ILE A 209 9.78 -13.56 -4.97
C ILE A 209 8.63 -14.59 -5.00
N HIS A 210 8.09 -14.88 -6.17
CA HIS A 210 7.03 -15.87 -6.32
C HIS A 210 7.44 -17.25 -5.81
N ALA A 211 8.64 -17.73 -6.18
CA ALA A 211 9.15 -19.01 -5.71
C ALA A 211 9.36 -19.03 -4.18
N ALA A 212 9.86 -17.93 -3.61
CA ALA A 212 10.05 -17.78 -2.17
C ALA A 212 8.73 -17.76 -1.37
N LEU A 213 7.69 -17.12 -1.91
CA LEU A 213 6.36 -17.12 -1.30
C LEU A 213 5.70 -18.51 -1.40
N GLN A 214 5.87 -19.21 -2.52
CA GLN A 214 5.35 -20.58 -2.68
C GLN A 214 6.03 -21.58 -1.74
N SER A 215 7.35 -21.48 -1.53
CA SER A 215 8.05 -22.37 -0.58
C SER A 215 7.59 -22.18 0.87
N ARG A 216 7.09 -20.99 1.20
CA ARG A 216 6.45 -20.64 2.48
C ARG A 216 4.95 -20.97 2.51
N GLY A 217 4.34 -21.50 1.46
CA GLY A 217 2.94 -21.96 1.46
C GLY A 217 1.89 -20.89 1.14
N TYR A 218 2.27 -19.72 0.66
CA TYR A 218 1.34 -18.70 0.17
C TYR A 218 0.72 -19.12 -1.19
N ASP A 219 -0.54 -18.75 -1.43
CA ASP A 219 -1.19 -18.86 -2.75
C ASP A 219 -0.74 -17.68 -3.62
N SER A 220 0.50 -17.75 -4.11
CA SER A 220 1.14 -16.70 -4.90
C SER A 220 0.88 -16.90 -6.39
N ARG A 221 0.60 -15.81 -7.13
CA ARG A 221 0.54 -15.78 -8.59
C ARG A 221 1.25 -14.56 -9.16
N LEU A 222 1.80 -14.69 -10.37
CA LEU A 222 2.46 -13.60 -11.11
C LEU A 222 1.46 -12.82 -11.96
N VAL A 223 1.64 -11.50 -12.04
CA VAL A 223 0.93 -10.62 -12.98
C VAL A 223 1.91 -9.70 -13.65
N ASP A 224 2.09 -9.91 -14.96
CA ASP A 224 2.94 -9.04 -15.80
C ASP A 224 2.18 -7.77 -16.13
N MET A 225 2.67 -6.63 -15.63
CA MET A 225 2.05 -5.34 -15.87
C MET A 225 2.08 -4.94 -17.35
N THR A 226 3.05 -5.43 -18.13
CA THR A 226 3.07 -5.18 -19.58
C THR A 226 1.98 -5.93 -20.29
N GLU A 227 1.67 -7.17 -19.87
CA GLU A 227 0.58 -7.93 -20.50
C GLU A 227 -0.79 -7.30 -20.21
N LEU A 228 -0.96 -6.65 -19.05
CA LEU A 228 -2.12 -5.79 -18.77
C LEU A 228 -2.19 -4.59 -19.72
N LEU A 229 -1.08 -3.87 -19.93
CA LEU A 229 -1.01 -2.72 -20.83
C LEU A 229 -1.26 -3.12 -22.30
N LEU A 230 -0.85 -4.33 -22.69
CA LEU A 230 -1.06 -4.89 -24.03
C LEU A 230 -2.46 -5.53 -24.21
N GLY A 231 -3.34 -5.45 -23.22
CA GLY A 231 -4.71 -5.98 -23.30
C GLY A 231 -4.80 -7.50 -23.29
N LYS A 232 -3.74 -8.20 -22.88
CA LYS A 232 -3.71 -9.67 -22.74
C LYS A 232 -4.13 -10.14 -21.35
N GLY A 233 -4.45 -9.20 -20.46
CA GLY A 233 -5.11 -9.43 -19.18
C GLY A 233 -6.07 -8.28 -18.86
N ASP A 234 -6.81 -8.41 -17.76
CA ASP A 234 -7.76 -7.40 -17.31
C ASP A 234 -7.62 -7.06 -15.82
N LEU A 235 -8.26 -5.98 -15.39
CA LEU A 235 -8.32 -5.55 -13.99
C LEU A 235 -9.28 -6.40 -13.14
N GLY A 236 -10.11 -7.25 -13.76
CA GLY A 236 -11.00 -8.19 -13.10
C GLY A 236 -10.28 -9.12 -12.13
N GLN A 237 -9.02 -9.45 -12.42
CA GLN A 237 -8.15 -10.22 -11.52
C GLN A 237 -7.82 -9.53 -10.19
N PHE A 238 -8.07 -8.22 -10.05
CA PHE A 238 -7.84 -7.46 -8.82
C PHE A 238 -9.13 -7.20 -8.03
N ILE A 239 -10.27 -7.69 -8.49
CA ILE A 239 -11.58 -7.47 -7.88
C ILE A 239 -12.36 -8.78 -7.74
N GLY A 240 -13.48 -8.72 -7.00
CA GLY A 240 -14.36 -9.88 -6.80
C GLY A 240 -13.64 -11.08 -6.14
N ALA A 241 -13.96 -12.29 -6.60
CA ALA A 241 -13.43 -13.53 -6.02
C ALA A 241 -11.92 -13.77 -6.27
N HIS A 242 -11.36 -13.11 -7.28
CA HIS A 242 -9.95 -13.20 -7.66
C HIS A 242 -9.07 -12.12 -7.03
N ARG A 243 -9.70 -11.16 -6.34
CA ARG A 243 -9.01 -10.09 -5.62
C ARG A 243 -7.94 -10.68 -4.69
N PRO A 244 -6.68 -10.23 -4.80
CA PRO A 244 -5.63 -10.67 -3.89
C PRO A 244 -5.84 -10.07 -2.50
N ASP A 245 -5.32 -10.78 -1.49
CA ASP A 245 -5.27 -10.30 -0.12
C ASP A 245 -4.17 -9.26 0.06
N VAL A 246 -3.09 -9.36 -0.73
CA VAL A 246 -1.94 -8.45 -0.72
C VAL A 246 -1.20 -8.52 -2.06
N ALA A 247 -0.63 -7.40 -2.47
CA ALA A 247 0.25 -7.30 -3.63
C ALA A 247 1.72 -7.16 -3.21
N PHE A 248 2.59 -7.99 -3.78
CA PHE A 248 4.03 -7.80 -3.69
C PHE A 248 4.50 -7.02 -4.92
N LEU A 249 5.07 -5.84 -4.70
CA LEU A 249 5.62 -5.00 -5.77
C LEU A 249 7.03 -5.46 -6.12
N ALA A 250 7.17 -6.05 -7.31
CA ALA A 250 8.44 -6.43 -7.93
C ALA A 250 8.61 -5.76 -9.31
N VAL A 251 7.93 -4.63 -9.51
CA VAL A 251 8.04 -3.73 -10.67
C VAL A 251 9.05 -2.63 -10.39
N HIS A 252 9.78 -2.18 -11.41
CA HIS A 252 10.86 -1.18 -11.27
C HIS A 252 10.70 -0.05 -12.29
N GLY A 253 11.22 1.14 -11.95
CA GLY A 253 11.24 2.32 -12.81
C GLY A 253 9.90 3.07 -12.88
N THR A 254 9.66 3.76 -14.01
CA THR A 254 8.45 4.55 -14.26
C THR A 254 7.17 3.71 -14.12
N HIS A 255 6.10 4.33 -13.62
CA HIS A 255 4.82 3.73 -13.26
C HIS A 255 4.87 2.69 -12.13
N ALA A 256 6.03 2.47 -11.53
CA ALA A 256 6.26 1.53 -10.44
C ALA A 256 6.83 2.23 -9.19
N GLU A 257 7.96 2.90 -9.32
CA GLU A 257 8.65 3.59 -8.22
C GLU A 257 8.16 5.02 -8.00
N ASP A 258 7.30 5.54 -8.90
CA ASP A 258 6.77 6.91 -8.90
C ASP A 258 5.40 7.07 -8.24
N GLY A 259 4.81 5.97 -7.73
CA GLY A 259 3.52 5.99 -7.05
C GLY A 259 2.32 5.57 -7.90
N ALA A 260 2.46 5.35 -9.22
CA ALA A 260 1.32 5.04 -10.08
C ALA A 260 0.64 3.70 -9.72
N ILE A 261 1.44 2.63 -9.57
CA ILE A 261 0.91 1.31 -9.17
C ILE A 261 0.36 1.31 -7.74
N GLN A 262 0.99 2.07 -6.84
CA GLN A 262 0.53 2.28 -5.47
C GLN A 262 -0.85 2.95 -5.50
N GLY A 263 -1.06 3.95 -6.36
CA GLY A 263 -2.34 4.61 -6.57
C GLY A 263 -3.45 3.65 -7.00
N LEU A 264 -3.17 2.76 -7.96
CA LEU A 264 -4.11 1.71 -8.36
C LEU A 264 -4.49 0.81 -7.17
N LEU A 265 -3.50 0.38 -6.38
CA LEU A 265 -3.73 -0.54 -5.27
C LEU A 265 -4.45 0.14 -4.10
N GLU A 266 -4.17 1.42 -3.81
CA GLU A 266 -4.93 2.20 -2.82
C GLU A 266 -6.41 2.34 -3.22
N LEU A 267 -6.68 2.62 -4.51
CA LEU A 267 -8.04 2.71 -5.05
C LEU A 267 -8.78 1.38 -4.92
N LEU A 268 -8.09 0.27 -5.20
CA LEU A 268 -8.65 -1.07 -5.08
C LEU A 268 -8.64 -1.60 -3.65
N HIS A 269 -8.10 -0.84 -2.69
CA HIS A 269 -7.95 -1.20 -1.28
C HIS A 269 -7.10 -2.44 -1.03
N ILE A 270 -6.18 -2.76 -1.93
CA ILE A 270 -5.30 -3.93 -1.83
C ILE A 270 -4.04 -3.49 -1.08
N PRO A 271 -3.69 -4.10 0.05
CA PRO A 271 -2.44 -3.78 0.73
C PRO A 271 -1.24 -4.21 -0.12
N TYR A 272 -0.13 -3.50 -0.01
CA TYR A 272 1.05 -3.75 -0.85
C TYR A 272 2.38 -3.52 -0.14
N THR A 273 3.41 -4.25 -0.59
CA THR A 273 4.79 -4.12 -0.09
C THR A 273 5.44 -2.82 -0.56
N GLY A 274 6.35 -2.28 0.25
CA GLY A 274 7.08 -1.06 -0.06
C GLY A 274 6.34 0.22 0.34
N SER A 275 6.95 1.35 -0.05
CA SER A 275 6.48 2.71 0.24
C SER A 275 5.16 3.06 -0.45
N GLY A 276 4.38 3.95 0.17
CA GLY A 276 3.16 4.49 -0.41
C GLY A 276 3.38 5.60 -1.44
N ILE A 277 2.29 6.07 -2.07
CA ILE A 277 2.29 7.00 -3.21
C ILE A 277 3.24 8.19 -3.02
N GLN A 278 3.08 8.94 -1.93
CA GLN A 278 3.85 10.17 -1.70
C GLN A 278 5.36 9.88 -1.56
N ALA A 279 5.72 8.85 -0.80
CA ALA A 279 7.11 8.50 -0.56
C ALA A 279 7.77 8.00 -1.85
N SER A 280 7.08 7.19 -2.64
CA SER A 280 7.52 6.73 -3.96
C SER A 280 7.72 7.90 -4.94
N ALA A 281 6.70 8.74 -5.13
CA ALA A 281 6.79 9.90 -6.02
C ALA A 281 7.94 10.85 -5.66
N ILE A 282 8.11 11.15 -4.36
CA ILE A 282 9.20 12.01 -3.89
C ILE A 282 10.55 11.33 -4.10
N ALA A 283 10.68 10.04 -3.76
CA ALA A 283 11.94 9.31 -3.87
C ALA A 283 12.43 9.18 -5.33
N MET A 284 11.50 9.02 -6.28
CA MET A 284 11.81 8.97 -7.71
C MET A 284 12.35 10.32 -8.23
N ASP A 285 11.83 11.44 -7.71
CA ASP A 285 12.30 12.79 -8.02
C ASP A 285 13.53 13.16 -7.15
N LYS A 286 14.71 13.16 -7.77
CA LYS A 286 15.98 13.41 -7.05
C LYS A 286 16.06 14.81 -6.46
N ALA A 287 15.56 15.82 -7.15
CA ALA A 287 15.54 17.19 -6.66
C ALA A 287 14.63 17.34 -5.43
N MET A 288 13.42 16.81 -5.49
CA MET A 288 12.47 16.83 -4.37
C MET A 288 12.99 16.01 -3.19
N THR A 289 13.55 14.83 -3.43
CA THR A 289 14.23 14.03 -2.41
C THR A 289 15.28 14.86 -1.69
N LYS A 290 16.15 15.54 -2.44
CA LYS A 290 17.24 16.35 -1.85
C LYS A 290 16.74 17.51 -1.02
N GLN A 291 15.69 18.21 -1.46
CA GLN A 291 15.06 19.28 -0.68
C GLN A 291 14.53 18.75 0.67
N VAL A 292 13.83 17.60 0.65
CA VAL A 292 13.34 16.94 1.88
C VAL A 292 14.50 16.56 2.79
N LEU A 293 15.55 15.92 2.26
CA LEU A 293 16.72 15.52 3.04
C LEU A 293 17.46 16.72 3.65
N GLN A 294 17.68 17.79 2.87
CA GLN A 294 18.33 19.02 3.34
C GLN A 294 17.53 19.69 4.47
N SER A 295 16.20 19.76 4.37
CA SER A 295 15.36 20.31 5.44
C SER A 295 15.47 19.55 6.77
N HIS A 296 15.90 18.28 6.71
CA HIS A 296 16.17 17.44 7.88
C HIS A 296 17.65 17.48 8.29
N GLY A 297 18.48 18.32 7.69
CA GLY A 297 19.92 18.41 7.96
C GLY A 297 20.70 17.19 7.49
N ILE A 298 20.19 16.45 6.50
CA ILE A 298 20.94 15.38 5.83
C ILE A 298 21.72 16.01 4.69
N ARG A 299 23.01 15.68 4.62
CA ARG A 299 23.90 16.22 3.59
C ARG A 299 23.65 15.52 2.26
N VAL A 300 23.50 16.32 1.21
CA VAL A 300 23.37 15.91 -0.19
C VAL A 300 24.33 16.74 -1.03
N PRO A 301 24.76 16.28 -2.22
CA PRO A 301 25.54 17.10 -3.15
C PRO A 301 24.84 18.44 -3.43
N ARG A 302 25.60 19.54 -3.46
CA ARG A 302 25.09 20.83 -3.92
C ARG A 302 24.83 20.76 -5.42
N GLY A 303 23.73 21.35 -5.85
CA GLY A 303 23.35 21.32 -7.25
C GLY A 303 22.15 22.21 -7.54
N ALA A 304 21.74 22.19 -8.80
CA ALA A 304 20.57 22.88 -9.31
C ALA A 304 19.75 21.96 -10.21
N LEU A 305 18.43 22.08 -10.11
CA LEU A 305 17.49 21.51 -11.08
C LEU A 305 17.34 22.51 -12.22
N LEU A 306 17.45 22.04 -13.46
CA LEU A 306 17.32 22.85 -14.67
C LEU A 306 16.22 22.27 -15.56
N THR A 307 15.42 23.14 -16.16
CA THR A 307 14.55 22.83 -17.30
C THR A 307 15.15 23.35 -18.60
N ASP A 308 14.54 23.03 -19.74
CA ASP A 308 14.94 23.50 -21.07
C ASP A 308 14.92 25.04 -21.23
N THR A 309 14.16 25.73 -20.37
CA THR A 309 14.09 27.20 -20.33
C THR A 309 15.13 27.86 -19.44
N ASP A 310 15.81 27.10 -18.58
CA ASP A 310 16.77 27.66 -17.63
C ASP A 310 18.12 27.97 -18.28
N VAL A 311 18.72 29.09 -17.85
CA VAL A 311 20.10 29.43 -18.20
C VAL A 311 21.00 28.96 -17.06
N PRO A 312 21.92 28.01 -17.28
CA PRO A 312 22.79 27.50 -16.21
C PRO A 312 23.64 28.64 -15.65
N PHE A 313 23.57 28.90 -14.33
CA PHE A 313 24.38 29.92 -13.66
C PHE A 313 25.19 29.32 -12.51
N ASP A 314 26.43 29.81 -12.34
CA ASP A 314 27.36 29.46 -11.25
C ASP A 314 27.70 27.96 -11.07
N LEU A 315 27.61 27.18 -12.15
CA LEU A 315 28.02 25.77 -12.17
C LEU A 315 29.50 25.66 -12.54
N ARG A 316 30.33 25.14 -11.62
CA ARG A 316 31.76 24.93 -11.84
C ARG A 316 32.14 23.44 -11.72
N PRO A 317 32.77 22.85 -12.75
CA PRO A 317 33.31 21.49 -12.68
C PRO A 317 34.26 21.26 -11.49
N PRO A 318 34.37 20.02 -10.98
CA PRO A 318 33.74 18.81 -11.52
C PRO A 318 32.25 18.67 -11.14
N LEU A 319 31.41 18.29 -12.11
CA LEU A 319 29.96 18.15 -11.96
C LEU A 319 29.49 16.75 -12.42
N ILE A 320 28.30 16.37 -11.96
CA ILE A 320 27.50 15.27 -12.49
C ILE A 320 26.22 15.86 -13.05
N VAL A 321 25.87 15.50 -14.28
CA VAL A 321 24.60 15.85 -14.93
C VAL A 321 23.79 14.58 -15.08
N LYS A 322 22.54 14.56 -14.63
CA LYS A 322 21.66 13.38 -14.72
C LYS A 322 20.18 13.77 -14.84
N PRO A 323 19.35 12.95 -15.50
CA PRO A 323 17.90 13.12 -15.48
C PRO A 323 17.36 13.10 -14.04
N ASN A 324 16.34 13.90 -13.75
CA ASN A 324 15.82 14.04 -12.39
C ASN A 324 15.07 12.78 -11.91
N ALA A 325 14.17 12.26 -12.73
CA ALA A 325 13.21 11.21 -12.40
C ALA A 325 13.42 9.91 -13.21
N GLN A 326 14.68 9.57 -13.53
CA GLN A 326 15.04 8.28 -14.13
C GLN A 326 15.89 7.41 -13.20
N GLY A 327 15.69 6.10 -13.27
CA GLY A 327 16.50 5.10 -12.57
C GLY A 327 17.78 4.74 -13.32
N SER A 328 18.56 3.82 -12.74
CA SER A 328 19.53 3.01 -13.49
C SER A 328 20.70 3.73 -14.17
N THR A 329 21.06 4.95 -13.73
CA THR A 329 22.20 5.72 -14.28
C THR A 329 22.03 6.08 -15.77
N VAL A 330 20.81 5.97 -16.31
CA VAL A 330 20.50 6.37 -17.70
C VAL A 330 20.65 7.89 -17.83
N GLY A 331 21.33 8.35 -18.88
CA GLY A 331 21.54 9.77 -19.15
C GLY A 331 22.52 10.49 -18.20
N LEU A 332 23.19 9.76 -17.28
CA LEU A 332 24.17 10.35 -16.37
C LEU A 332 25.51 10.61 -17.07
N THR A 333 26.05 11.81 -16.90
CA THR A 333 27.33 12.26 -17.46
C THR A 333 28.20 12.91 -16.40
N PHE A 334 29.48 12.56 -16.35
CA PHE A 334 30.49 13.27 -15.55
C PHE A 334 31.07 14.41 -16.37
N VAL A 335 31.10 15.62 -15.81
CA VAL A 335 31.56 16.85 -16.48
C VAL A 335 32.81 17.34 -15.75
N GLU A 336 33.96 17.16 -16.38
CA GLU A 336 35.26 17.58 -15.83
C GLU A 336 35.66 18.99 -16.27
N LYS A 337 35.19 19.44 -17.43
CA LYS A 337 35.50 20.75 -18.02
C LYS A 337 34.23 21.53 -18.38
N PRO A 338 34.27 22.88 -18.38
CA PRO A 338 33.09 23.69 -18.69
C PRO A 338 32.48 23.38 -20.07
N ASP A 339 33.32 23.08 -21.06
CA ASP A 339 32.90 22.79 -22.44
C ASP A 339 32.06 21.51 -22.56
N ASP A 340 32.18 20.59 -21.59
CA ASP A 340 31.46 19.31 -21.57
C ASP A 340 30.03 19.44 -21.00
N LEU A 341 29.68 20.60 -20.41
CA LEU A 341 28.40 20.80 -19.74
C LEU A 341 27.22 20.81 -20.73
N CYS A 342 27.30 21.56 -21.83
CA CYS A 342 26.20 21.64 -22.81
C CYS A 342 25.89 20.28 -23.46
N PRO A 343 26.89 19.49 -23.93
CA PRO A 343 26.65 18.13 -24.40
C PRO A 343 26.02 17.23 -23.32
N ALA A 344 26.47 17.33 -22.07
CA ALA A 344 25.93 16.55 -20.96
C ALA A 344 24.46 16.88 -20.68
N LEU A 345 24.09 18.16 -20.70
CA LEU A 345 22.71 18.62 -20.56
C LEU A 345 21.83 18.09 -21.70
N ALA A 346 22.28 18.24 -22.95
CA ALA A 346 21.54 17.74 -24.12
C ALA A 346 21.30 16.22 -24.04
N ASN A 347 22.28 15.45 -23.56
CA ASN A 347 22.12 14.02 -23.33
C ASN A 347 21.08 13.72 -22.24
N ALA A 348 21.10 14.45 -21.11
CA ALA A 348 20.16 14.22 -20.02
C ALA A 348 18.72 14.63 -20.39
N PHE A 349 18.53 15.75 -21.09
CA PHE A 349 17.22 16.21 -21.58
C PHE A 349 16.58 15.27 -22.61
N ALA A 350 17.33 14.34 -23.19
CA ALA A 350 16.76 13.30 -24.05
C ALA A 350 15.93 12.27 -23.27
N TYR A 351 16.03 12.24 -21.94
CA TYR A 351 15.38 11.24 -21.08
C TYR A 351 14.39 11.83 -20.06
N ASP A 352 14.42 13.15 -19.83
CA ASP A 352 13.60 13.84 -18.83
C ASP A 352 13.49 15.33 -19.17
N ASP A 353 12.35 15.94 -18.89
CA ASP A 353 12.11 17.38 -19.06
C ASP A 353 12.85 18.22 -18.01
N SER A 354 13.38 17.56 -16.97
CA SER A 354 14.13 18.20 -15.89
C SER A 354 15.44 17.45 -15.61
N VAL A 355 16.53 18.22 -15.47
CA VAL A 355 17.89 17.70 -15.33
C VAL A 355 18.53 18.24 -14.06
N LEU A 356 19.11 17.35 -13.28
CA LEU A 356 19.83 17.69 -12.07
C LEU A 356 21.33 17.81 -12.37
N VAL A 357 21.91 18.97 -12.05
CA VAL A 357 23.35 19.21 -12.14
C VAL A 357 23.92 19.38 -10.74
N GLU A 358 24.84 18.50 -10.35
CA GLU A 358 25.38 18.42 -9.00
C GLU A 358 26.89 18.51 -8.98
N GLU A 359 27.45 18.95 -7.85
CA GLU A 359 28.87 18.78 -7.59
C GLU A 359 29.23 17.29 -7.60
N TRP A 360 30.32 16.95 -8.28
CA TRP A 360 30.80 15.58 -8.30
C TRP A 360 31.50 15.25 -6.97
N ILE A 361 30.84 14.47 -6.12
CA ILE A 361 31.44 13.94 -4.90
C ILE A 361 32.29 12.71 -5.23
N THR A 362 33.56 12.72 -4.83
CA THR A 362 34.48 11.59 -4.92
C THR A 362 34.66 10.93 -3.55
N GLY A 363 34.71 9.60 -3.52
CA GLY A 363 34.76 8.85 -2.27
C GLY A 363 34.47 7.36 -2.46
N VAL A 364 34.14 6.70 -1.36
CA VAL A 364 33.65 5.31 -1.35
C VAL A 364 32.13 5.33 -1.51
N GLU A 365 31.64 4.70 -2.56
CA GLU A 365 30.20 4.53 -2.77
C GLU A 365 29.68 3.40 -1.90
N ILE A 366 28.66 3.69 -1.11
CA ILE A 366 27.98 2.70 -0.29
C ILE A 366 26.48 2.78 -0.50
N SER A 367 25.84 1.67 -0.19
CA SER A 367 24.40 1.55 -0.22
C SER A 367 23.93 0.94 1.09
N VAL A 368 22.97 1.60 1.74
CA VAL A 368 22.47 1.18 3.06
C VAL A 368 21.00 0.79 2.92
N PRO A 369 20.69 -0.52 2.93
CA PRO A 369 19.31 -0.96 2.95
C PRO A 369 18.66 -0.70 4.32
N VAL A 370 17.41 -0.24 4.30
CA VAL A 370 16.55 -0.15 5.48
C VAL A 370 15.40 -1.12 5.26
N LEU A 371 15.15 -1.97 6.25
CA LEU A 371 14.04 -2.91 6.29
C LEU A 371 13.14 -2.55 7.46
N ILE A 372 11.99 -1.95 7.13
CA ILE A 372 10.94 -1.47 8.04
C ILE A 372 11.48 -0.40 8.99
N ASP A 373 12.08 -0.82 10.11
CA ASP A 373 12.59 0.05 11.16
C ASP A 373 14.08 -0.18 11.48
N ARG A 374 14.76 -1.02 10.68
CA ARG A 374 16.15 -1.43 10.88
C ARG A 374 17.00 -1.15 9.64
N ALA A 375 18.12 -0.44 9.82
CA ALA A 375 19.18 -0.41 8.80
C ALA A 375 19.97 -1.71 8.82
N LEU A 376 20.16 -2.30 7.64
CA LEU A 376 20.96 -3.49 7.42
C LEU A 376 22.44 -3.12 7.20
N PRO A 377 23.37 -4.09 7.17
CA PRO A 377 24.78 -3.82 6.91
C PRO A 377 25.00 -3.00 5.62
N PRO A 378 25.69 -1.84 5.69
CA PRO A 378 26.07 -1.08 4.50
C PRO A 378 26.86 -1.95 3.52
N VAL A 379 26.53 -1.83 2.24
CA VAL A 379 27.18 -2.53 1.13
C VAL A 379 28.08 -1.54 0.40
N GLU A 380 29.37 -1.83 0.27
CA GLU A 380 30.26 -1.06 -0.58
C GLU A 380 30.06 -1.46 -2.03
N ILE A 381 29.89 -0.46 -2.90
CA ILE A 381 29.79 -0.62 -4.35
C ILE A 381 31.16 -0.25 -4.93
N ALA A 382 31.96 -1.26 -5.27
CA ALA A 382 33.33 -1.09 -5.75
C ALA A 382 33.47 -1.49 -7.23
N PRO A 383 33.16 -0.59 -8.19
CA PRO A 383 33.32 -0.86 -9.61
C PRO A 383 34.78 -1.07 -9.98
N ASN A 384 35.07 -2.10 -10.80
CA ASN A 384 36.42 -2.44 -11.23
C ASN A 384 37.06 -1.35 -12.13
N SER A 385 36.22 -0.55 -12.80
CA SER A 385 36.61 0.59 -13.63
C SER A 385 36.97 1.84 -12.81
N GLY A 386 36.69 1.85 -11.51
CA GLY A 386 36.84 3.01 -10.63
C GLY A 386 35.74 4.07 -10.76
N ARG A 387 34.74 3.87 -11.63
CA ARG A 387 33.55 4.74 -11.77
C ARG A 387 32.28 3.90 -11.85
N TYR A 388 31.21 4.31 -11.17
CA TYR A 388 29.94 3.61 -11.19
C TYR A 388 29.02 4.15 -12.30
N ASP A 389 29.25 3.69 -13.53
CA ASP A 389 28.46 4.04 -14.72
C ASP A 389 27.44 2.92 -15.08
N PHE A 390 26.60 3.17 -16.11
CA PHE A 390 25.60 2.20 -16.57
C PHE A 390 26.21 0.82 -16.88
N ALA A 391 27.38 0.80 -17.53
CA ALA A 391 28.09 -0.44 -17.85
C ALA A 391 28.47 -1.22 -16.58
N SER A 392 28.94 -0.52 -15.55
CA SER A 392 29.35 -1.10 -14.26
C SER A 392 28.18 -1.69 -13.44
N LYS A 393 26.93 -1.22 -13.66
CA LYS A 393 25.72 -1.71 -12.98
C LYS A 393 25.18 -3.05 -13.52
N TYR A 394 25.32 -3.32 -14.82
CA TYR A 394 24.64 -4.44 -15.48
C TYR A 394 25.54 -5.50 -16.10
N LEU A 395 26.84 -5.23 -16.27
CA LEU A 395 27.80 -6.24 -16.69
C LEU A 395 28.12 -7.17 -15.51
N PRO A 396 27.83 -8.48 -15.61
CA PRO A 396 28.17 -9.43 -14.54
C PRO A 396 29.66 -9.38 -14.21
N GLY A 397 29.98 -9.18 -12.94
CA GLY A 397 31.37 -9.10 -12.45
C GLY A 397 32.08 -7.75 -12.69
N ALA A 398 31.39 -6.72 -13.18
CA ALA A 398 31.98 -5.39 -13.35
C ALA A 398 32.14 -4.59 -12.04
N THR A 399 31.37 -4.94 -11.01
CA THR A 399 31.37 -4.30 -9.70
C THR A 399 31.45 -5.35 -8.59
N ASN A 400 32.33 -5.13 -7.63
CA ASN A 400 32.39 -5.93 -6.41
C ASN A 400 31.46 -5.30 -5.35
N GLU A 401 30.59 -6.12 -4.78
CA GLU A 401 29.70 -5.73 -3.68
C GLU A 401 30.27 -6.32 -2.38
N ILE A 402 30.69 -5.46 -1.46
CA ILE A 402 31.40 -5.90 -0.24
C ILE A 402 30.55 -5.60 0.98
N ILE A 403 30.30 -6.64 1.80
CA ILE A 403 29.39 -6.58 2.95
C ILE A 403 30.11 -7.14 4.20
N PRO A 404 30.20 -6.37 5.30
CA PRO A 404 29.94 -4.93 5.37
C PRO A 404 30.95 -4.13 4.52
N ALA A 405 30.60 -2.90 4.15
CA ALA A 405 31.50 -1.97 3.48
C ALA A 405 32.82 -1.80 4.25
N ARG A 406 33.95 -1.68 3.55
CA ARG A 406 35.29 -1.60 4.16
C ARG A 406 35.60 -0.18 4.65
N LEU A 407 34.81 0.28 5.61
CA LEU A 407 34.93 1.60 6.24
C LEU A 407 35.06 1.44 7.75
N PRO A 408 35.61 2.43 8.48
CA PRO A 408 35.65 2.40 9.93
C PRO A 408 34.24 2.23 10.53
N GLU A 409 34.09 1.44 11.60
CA GLU A 409 32.76 1.11 12.17
C GLU A 409 31.96 2.36 12.55
N LYS A 410 32.63 3.42 13.01
CA LYS A 410 31.97 4.71 13.30
C LYS A 410 31.27 5.31 12.08
N VAL A 411 31.88 5.18 10.88
CA VAL A 411 31.33 5.66 9.61
C VAL A 411 30.16 4.77 9.17
N LEU A 412 30.30 3.45 9.32
CA LEU A 412 29.21 2.52 9.04
C LEU A 412 27.98 2.82 9.90
N GLU A 413 28.18 3.07 11.19
CA GLU A 413 27.09 3.42 12.09
C GLU A 413 26.46 4.76 11.74
N GLU A 414 27.26 5.78 11.44
CA GLU A 414 26.75 7.07 10.97
C GLU A 414 25.93 6.92 9.68
N ALA A 415 26.39 6.11 8.72
CA ALA A 415 25.66 5.82 7.49
C ALA A 415 24.32 5.11 7.76
N ARG A 416 24.27 4.14 8.69
CA ARG A 416 23.02 3.49 9.12
C ARG A 416 22.04 4.50 9.71
N GLN A 417 22.51 5.40 10.58
CA GLN A 417 21.67 6.44 11.17
C GLN A 417 21.14 7.43 10.13
N ILE A 418 21.97 7.83 9.15
CA ILE A 418 21.55 8.68 8.03
C ILE A 418 20.49 7.98 7.19
N ALA A 419 20.67 6.70 6.86
CA ALA A 419 19.71 5.92 6.06
C ALA A 419 18.36 5.81 6.78
N MET A 420 18.36 5.51 8.07
CA MET A 420 17.15 5.50 8.90
C MET A 420 16.46 6.86 8.95
N LYS A 421 17.23 7.94 9.09
CA LYS A 421 16.69 9.30 9.11
C LYS A 421 16.10 9.69 7.75
N ALA A 422 16.75 9.32 6.66
CA ALA A 422 16.29 9.53 5.30
C ALA A 422 14.98 8.77 5.01
N HIS A 423 14.93 7.48 5.36
CA HIS A 423 13.74 6.63 5.26
C HIS A 423 12.54 7.27 5.98
N ARG A 424 12.75 7.75 7.22
CA ARG A 424 11.69 8.42 8.00
C ARG A 424 11.29 9.79 7.43
N ALA A 425 12.26 10.59 6.97
CA ALA A 425 12.02 11.93 6.43
C ALA A 425 11.10 11.89 5.20
N LEU A 426 11.28 10.89 4.33
CA LEU A 426 10.42 10.69 3.15
C LEU A 426 9.13 9.92 3.46
N ARG A 427 8.95 9.44 4.70
CA ARG A 427 7.84 8.55 5.11
C ARG A 427 7.82 7.25 4.30
N CYS A 428 9.00 6.72 3.99
CA CYS A 428 9.12 5.42 3.36
C CYS A 428 8.61 4.30 4.28
N GLU A 429 8.21 3.19 3.67
CA GLU A 429 7.71 2.00 4.35
C GLU A 429 8.27 0.74 3.66
N GLY A 430 8.19 -0.43 4.32
CA GLY A 430 8.75 -1.67 3.77
C GLY A 430 10.28 -1.60 3.67
N ALA A 431 10.86 -1.94 2.51
CA ALA A 431 12.30 -1.86 2.31
C ALA A 431 12.68 -0.71 1.37
N THR A 432 13.75 0.00 1.72
CA THR A 432 14.38 1.00 0.85
C THR A 432 15.88 0.78 0.78
N ARG A 433 16.52 1.39 -0.22
CA ARG A 433 17.97 1.46 -0.31
C ARG A 433 18.41 2.91 -0.42
N THR A 434 19.25 3.38 0.50
CA THR A 434 19.82 4.73 0.46
C THR A 434 21.24 4.66 -0.06
N ASP A 435 21.46 5.23 -1.24
CA ASP A 435 22.77 5.25 -1.89
C ASP A 435 23.52 6.51 -1.47
N MET A 436 24.78 6.36 -1.06
CA MET A 436 25.58 7.41 -0.45
C MET A 436 27.02 7.41 -0.98
N MET A 437 27.64 8.59 -0.93
CA MET A 437 29.07 8.76 -1.18
C MET A 437 29.77 9.18 0.11
N VAL A 438 30.81 8.44 0.50
CA VAL A 438 31.64 8.72 1.68
C VAL A 438 32.95 9.33 1.25
N ARG A 439 33.09 10.65 1.48
CA ARG A 439 34.32 11.38 1.21
C ARG A 439 35.21 11.40 2.46
N ASN A 440 36.52 11.29 2.27
CA ASN A 440 37.52 11.33 3.34
C ASN A 440 37.25 10.31 4.47
N ALA A 441 36.90 9.08 4.10
CA ALA A 441 36.49 8.01 5.04
C ALA A 441 37.50 7.74 6.18
N GLU A 442 38.80 7.87 5.89
CA GLU A 442 39.90 7.65 6.83
C GLU A 442 40.27 8.90 7.65
N SER A 443 39.61 10.03 7.42
CA SER A 443 39.87 11.27 8.17
C SER A 443 39.11 11.30 9.50
N GLU A 444 39.51 12.21 10.38
CA GLU A 444 38.80 12.45 11.65
C GLU A 444 37.36 12.97 11.45
N SER A 445 37.06 13.52 10.27
CA SER A 445 35.78 14.13 9.90
C SER A 445 35.29 13.63 8.52
N PRO A 446 34.85 12.36 8.42
CA PRO A 446 34.31 11.82 7.18
C PRO A 446 33.01 12.54 6.81
N GLU A 447 32.75 12.65 5.51
CA GLU A 447 31.55 13.32 5.01
C GLU A 447 30.70 12.34 4.21
N ILE A 448 29.48 12.11 4.67
CA ILE A 448 28.51 11.21 4.01
C ILE A 448 27.48 12.05 3.26
N PHE A 449 27.38 11.83 1.95
CA PHE A 449 26.43 12.52 1.07
C PHE A 449 25.38 11.52 0.59
N VAL A 450 24.10 11.79 0.82
CA VAL A 450 23.01 10.97 0.25
C VAL A 450 22.80 11.36 -1.22
N LEU A 451 22.88 10.37 -2.10
CA LEU A 451 22.74 10.54 -3.54
C LEU A 451 21.28 10.38 -3.97
N GLU A 452 20.65 9.29 -3.55
CA GLU A 452 19.27 8.92 -3.87
C GLU A 452 18.70 7.89 -2.88
N ILE A 453 17.38 7.68 -2.93
CA ILE A 453 16.67 6.66 -2.16
C ILE A 453 15.82 5.84 -3.13
N ASN A 454 15.97 4.53 -3.10
CA ASN A 454 15.23 3.61 -3.96
C ASN A 454 14.13 2.94 -3.12
N THR A 455 12.87 3.08 -3.54
CA THR A 455 11.71 2.57 -2.77
C THR A 455 11.26 1.16 -3.14
N LEU A 456 11.68 0.65 -4.29
CA LEU A 456 11.48 -0.76 -4.70
C LEU A 456 12.82 -1.36 -5.13
N PRO A 457 13.77 -1.53 -4.20
CA PRO A 457 15.09 -2.08 -4.54
C PRO A 457 14.97 -3.46 -5.19
N GLY A 458 15.90 -3.76 -6.10
CA GLY A 458 15.98 -5.07 -6.76
C GLY A 458 15.99 -6.24 -5.77
N MET A 459 15.29 -7.31 -6.16
CA MET A 459 15.06 -8.51 -5.33
C MET A 459 15.56 -9.79 -6.03
N THR A 460 16.54 -9.67 -6.93
CA THR A 460 17.21 -10.83 -7.50
C THR A 460 18.20 -11.43 -6.50
N GLY A 461 18.65 -12.67 -6.71
CA GLY A 461 19.61 -13.36 -5.84
C GLY A 461 21.00 -12.70 -5.75
N THR A 462 21.27 -11.69 -6.58
CA THR A 462 22.52 -10.90 -6.57
C THR A 462 22.27 -9.43 -6.25
N SER A 463 21.07 -9.07 -5.80
CA SER A 463 20.74 -7.67 -5.50
C SER A 463 21.23 -7.27 -4.11
N LEU A 464 21.58 -5.98 -3.95
CA LEU A 464 22.14 -5.40 -2.72
C LEU A 464 21.27 -5.64 -1.48
N LEU A 465 19.94 -5.49 -1.58
CA LEU A 465 19.04 -5.66 -0.43
C LEU A 465 19.02 -7.14 0.05
N PRO A 466 18.72 -8.14 -0.79
CA PRO A 466 18.85 -9.55 -0.41
C PRO A 466 20.22 -9.94 0.15
N ASN A 467 21.31 -9.46 -0.45
CA ASN A 467 22.67 -9.78 -0.01
C ASN A 467 22.97 -9.20 1.39
N SER A 468 22.57 -7.94 1.62
CA SER A 468 22.70 -7.29 2.93
C SER A 468 21.82 -7.95 4.00
N ALA A 469 20.60 -8.36 3.64
CA ALA A 469 19.71 -9.11 4.53
C ALA A 469 20.31 -10.48 4.90
N ALA A 470 20.87 -11.21 3.94
CA ALA A 470 21.53 -12.48 4.19
C ALA A 470 22.74 -12.34 5.12
N ALA A 471 23.56 -11.28 4.94
CA ALA A 471 24.66 -10.96 5.85
C ALA A 471 24.19 -10.60 7.27
N ALA A 472 22.96 -10.09 7.41
CA ALA A 472 22.30 -9.87 8.70
C ALA A 472 21.58 -11.13 9.24
N GLY A 473 21.74 -12.29 8.59
CA GLY A 473 21.12 -13.55 9.01
C GLY A 473 19.64 -13.68 8.63
N ILE A 474 19.16 -12.91 7.64
CA ILE A 474 17.78 -12.95 7.13
C ILE A 474 17.78 -13.61 5.75
N PRO A 475 17.38 -14.90 5.63
CA PRO A 475 17.25 -15.58 4.34
C PRO A 475 16.23 -14.90 3.42
N PHE A 476 16.39 -15.08 2.11
CA PHE A 476 15.57 -14.40 1.10
C PHE A 476 14.06 -14.67 1.21
N ASP A 477 13.68 -15.90 1.53
CA ASP A 477 12.28 -16.28 1.75
C ASP A 477 11.69 -15.65 3.02
N GLN A 478 12.50 -15.55 4.09
CA GLN A 478 12.12 -14.79 5.28
C GLN A 478 11.99 -13.30 4.98
N LEU A 479 12.91 -12.70 4.22
CA LEU A 479 12.82 -11.30 3.78
C LEU A 479 11.51 -11.03 3.03
N CYS A 480 11.14 -11.89 2.09
CA CYS A 480 9.89 -11.77 1.34
C CYS A 480 8.67 -11.89 2.27
N GLN A 481 8.66 -12.85 3.19
CA GLN A 481 7.59 -12.98 4.19
C GLN A 481 7.47 -11.74 5.08
N THR A 482 8.59 -11.23 5.60
CA THR A 482 8.63 -10.03 6.46
C THR A 482 8.03 -8.81 5.75
N LEU A 483 8.37 -8.58 4.48
CA LEU A 483 7.80 -7.47 3.70
C LEU A 483 6.30 -7.61 3.46
N LEU A 484 5.85 -8.84 3.19
CA LEU A 484 4.45 -9.15 2.99
C LEU A 484 3.62 -8.91 4.27
N GLU A 485 4.11 -9.40 5.40
CA GLU A 485 3.49 -9.23 6.71
C GLU A 485 3.43 -7.77 7.15
N ASP A 486 4.49 -6.99 6.87
CA ASP A 486 4.49 -5.55 7.12
C ASP A 486 3.40 -4.82 6.33
N ALA A 487 3.21 -5.14 5.05
CA ALA A 487 2.15 -4.57 4.23
C ALA A 487 0.75 -4.82 4.82
N LEU A 488 0.50 -6.05 5.25
CA LEU A 488 -0.76 -6.45 5.87
C LEU A 488 -0.98 -5.74 7.21
N ARG A 489 0.07 -5.59 8.01
CA ARG A 489 0.05 -4.87 9.30
C ARG A 489 -0.27 -3.39 9.11
N ARG A 490 0.38 -2.73 8.15
CA ARG A 490 0.16 -1.31 7.85
C ARG A 490 -1.28 -1.05 7.45
N ASP A 491 -1.86 -1.93 6.64
CA ASP A 491 -3.25 -1.81 6.18
C ASP A 491 -4.28 -2.02 7.30
N ALA A 492 -4.02 -2.98 8.20
CA ALA A 492 -4.82 -3.16 9.39
C ALA A 492 -4.90 -1.87 10.23
N ALA A 493 -3.81 -1.08 10.28
CA ALA A 493 -3.72 0.16 11.04
C ALA A 493 -4.22 1.45 10.32
N LYS A 494 -4.60 1.41 9.03
CA LYS A 494 -5.03 2.61 8.27
C LYS A 494 -6.44 3.12 8.60
N TYR A 495 -7.29 2.30 9.21
CA TYR A 495 -8.71 2.59 9.51
C TYR A 495 -9.12 1.90 10.78
#